data_AF-A0A2H0C6Y5-F1
#
_entry.id   AF-A0A2H0C6Y5-F1
#
_cell.length_a   1.000
_cell.length_b   1.000
_cell.length_c   1.000
_cell.angle_alpha   90.00
_cell.angle_beta   90.00
_cell.angle_gamma   90.00
#
_symmetry.space_group_name_H-M   'P 1'
#
loop_
_entity.id
_entity.type
_entity.pdbx_description
1 polymer ?
#
loop_
_entity_poly.entity_id
_entity_poly.type
_entity_poly.pdbx_seq_one_letter_code
_entity_poly.pdbx_strand_id
1 'polypeptide(L)'
;MEEKNEEVKYPVMNVQKVPMPVQKKQAASQKKKRSIVDPLAYYHEHYPNLTRGQLQRKDQSLYQKLRSAGLLQNIPCRDTRSLHDPLAYYHEHYPNLTRGQLQRKDQSLYQQLRRRDLLREVPVQNSRMLMDPLTYYHEHYPNLTRGQLRREDPTLYHKLWRKGLLSEVSLQ
;
A
#
# COMPACT_ATOMS: atom_id res chain seq x y z
N MET A 1 74.77 26.93 8.80
CA MET A 1 75.09 25.55 9.22
C MET A 1 73.78 24.95 9.72
N GLU A 2 72.94 24.56 8.78
CA GLU A 2 72.75 23.17 8.31
C GLU A 2 71.81 22.42 9.25
N GLU A 3 70.53 22.76 9.12
CA GLU A 3 69.42 22.03 9.72
C GLU A 3 69.22 20.76 8.88
N LYS A 4 69.59 19.62 9.47
CA LYS A 4 69.45 18.29 8.88
C LYS A 4 67.97 17.97 8.71
N ASN A 5 67.48 18.01 7.47
CA ASN A 5 66.21 17.40 7.12
C ASN A 5 66.40 15.88 7.04
N GLU A 6 65.94 15.19 8.08
CA GLU A 6 65.87 13.73 8.15
C GLU A 6 64.64 13.26 7.36
N GLU A 7 64.88 12.71 6.18
CA GLU A 7 63.82 12.21 5.29
C GLU A 7 63.25 10.89 5.83
N VAL A 8 62.17 10.99 6.62
CA VAL A 8 61.44 9.82 7.11
C VAL A 8 60.71 9.16 5.94
N LYS A 9 61.33 8.12 5.40
CA LYS A 9 60.80 7.27 4.33
C LYS A 9 59.70 6.37 4.89
N TYR A 10 58.44 6.80 4.77
CA TYR A 10 57.30 5.95 5.10
C TYR A 10 57.14 4.82 4.07
N PRO A 11 56.94 3.56 4.49
CA PRO A 11 56.67 2.48 3.56
C PRO A 11 55.29 2.69 2.92
N VAL A 12 55.25 2.59 1.58
CA VAL A 12 54.03 2.58 0.78
C VAL A 12 53.17 1.39 1.22
N MET A 13 52.11 1.66 1.98
CA MET A 13 51.14 0.66 2.40
C MET A 13 50.38 0.17 1.16
N ASN A 14 50.73 -1.03 0.70
CA ASN A 14 50.08 -1.70 -0.42
C ASN A 14 48.64 -2.04 -0.01
N VAL A 15 47.68 -1.20 -0.43
CA VAL A 15 46.24 -1.41 -0.18
C VAL A 15 45.79 -2.61 -1.00
N GLN A 16 45.85 -3.80 -0.41
CA GLN A 16 45.13 -4.96 -0.93
C GLN A 16 43.65 -4.59 -1.00
N LYS A 17 43.12 -4.44 -2.22
CA LYS A 17 41.68 -4.33 -2.46
C LYS A 17 41.03 -5.59 -1.90
N VAL A 18 40.48 -5.49 -0.70
CA VAL A 18 39.61 -6.52 -0.14
C VAL A 18 38.39 -6.60 -1.06
N PRO A 19 38.11 -7.74 -1.72
CA PRO A 19 36.91 -7.85 -2.52
C PRO A 19 35.70 -7.74 -1.60
N MET A 20 34.87 -6.71 -1.83
CA MET A 20 33.54 -6.60 -1.26
C MET A 20 32.79 -7.93 -1.44
N PRO A 21 32.05 -8.43 -0.42
CA PRO A 21 31.28 -9.64 -0.59
C PRO A 21 30.27 -9.44 -1.72
N VAL A 22 30.49 -10.14 -2.83
CA VAL A 22 29.53 -10.27 -3.91
C VAL A 22 28.26 -10.81 -3.27
N GLN A 23 27.25 -9.95 -3.14
CA GLN A 23 25.92 -10.35 -2.73
C GLN A 23 25.48 -11.42 -3.72
N LYS A 24 25.54 -12.68 -3.27
CA LYS A 24 25.04 -13.82 -4.03
C LYS A 24 23.62 -13.46 -4.43
N LYS A 25 23.39 -13.20 -5.73
CA LYS A 25 22.06 -13.22 -6.32
C LYS A 25 21.47 -14.54 -5.87
N GLN A 26 20.47 -14.48 -4.98
CA GLN A 26 19.77 -15.66 -4.52
C GLN A 26 19.17 -16.29 -5.77
N ALA A 27 19.80 -17.36 -6.25
CA ALA A 27 19.26 -18.16 -7.34
C ALA A 27 17.84 -18.51 -6.93
N ALA A 28 16.86 -18.16 -7.78
CA ALA A 28 15.50 -18.58 -7.60
C ALA A 28 15.51 -20.10 -7.52
N SER A 29 15.48 -20.63 -6.30
CA SER A 29 15.36 -22.06 -6.05
C SER A 29 14.11 -22.50 -6.78
N GLN A 30 14.29 -23.25 -7.87
CA GLN A 30 13.19 -23.96 -8.51
C GLN A 30 12.67 -24.91 -7.44
N LYS A 31 11.64 -24.47 -6.70
CA LYS A 31 11.01 -25.27 -5.66
C LYS A 31 10.54 -26.56 -6.31
N LYS A 32 11.27 -27.66 -6.09
CA LYS A 32 10.84 -29.02 -6.47
C LYS A 32 9.37 -29.15 -6.05
N LYS A 33 8.48 -29.42 -7.01
CA LYS A 33 7.07 -29.69 -6.71
C LYS A 33 7.04 -30.85 -5.72
N ARG A 34 6.78 -30.57 -4.44
CA ARG A 34 6.60 -31.64 -3.44
C ARG A 34 5.47 -32.52 -3.94
N SER A 35 5.72 -33.81 -4.08
CA SER A 35 4.64 -34.79 -4.21
C SER A 35 4.00 -34.89 -2.84
N ILE A 36 2.83 -34.27 -2.70
CA ILE A 36 2.02 -34.35 -1.49
C ILE A 36 0.86 -35.23 -1.92
N VAL A 37 0.84 -36.45 -1.40
CA VAL A 37 -0.16 -37.47 -1.75
C VAL A 37 -1.51 -37.09 -1.13
N ASP A 38 -1.50 -36.68 0.15
CA ASP A 38 -2.66 -36.15 0.84
C ASP A 38 -2.41 -34.70 1.27
N PRO A 39 -2.94 -33.71 0.53
CA PRO A 39 -2.73 -32.29 0.85
C PRO A 39 -3.47 -31.85 2.12
N LEU A 40 -4.55 -32.53 2.53
CA LEU A 40 -5.31 -32.15 3.71
C LEU A 40 -4.63 -32.66 4.98
N ALA A 41 -4.18 -33.91 5.00
CA ALA A 41 -3.38 -34.44 6.11
C ALA A 41 -2.10 -33.62 6.31
N TYR A 42 -1.39 -33.30 5.23
CA TYR A 42 -0.20 -32.45 5.27
C TYR A 42 -0.48 -31.05 5.86
N TYR A 43 -1.65 -30.48 5.56
CA TYR A 43 -2.08 -29.22 6.16
C TYR A 43 -2.29 -29.36 7.68
N HIS A 44 -2.99 -30.40 8.14
CA HIS A 44 -3.24 -30.62 9.57
C HIS A 44 -1.96 -30.81 10.37
N GLU A 45 -0.95 -31.45 9.79
CA GLU A 45 0.35 -31.70 10.43
C GLU A 45 1.22 -30.44 10.50
N HIS A 46 1.33 -29.68 9.41
CA HIS A 46 2.33 -28.60 9.30
C HIS A 46 1.79 -27.18 9.42
N TYR A 47 0.49 -27.00 9.22
CA TYR A 47 -0.18 -25.69 9.24
C TYR A 47 -1.48 -25.69 10.05
N PRO A 48 -1.54 -26.31 11.24
CA PRO A 48 -2.76 -26.33 12.03
C PRO A 48 -3.22 -24.90 12.29
N ASN A 49 -4.52 -24.66 12.14
CA ASN A 49 -5.20 -23.39 12.40
C ASN A 49 -4.83 -22.22 11.46
N LEU A 50 -4.03 -22.43 10.42
CA LEU A 50 -3.84 -21.37 9.43
C LEU A 50 -5.10 -21.17 8.60
N THR A 51 -5.61 -19.95 8.60
CA THR A 51 -6.69 -19.59 7.70
C THR A 51 -6.27 -19.74 6.24
N ARG A 52 -7.22 -19.95 5.33
CA ARG A 52 -6.99 -20.03 3.87
C ARG A 52 -6.05 -18.93 3.36
N GLY A 53 -6.22 -17.70 3.82
CA GLY A 53 -5.39 -16.55 3.43
C GLY A 53 -3.98 -16.58 4.04
N GLN A 54 -3.82 -17.05 5.28
CA GLN A 54 -2.50 -17.26 5.88
C GLN A 54 -1.76 -18.41 5.18
N LEU A 55 -2.46 -19.51 4.90
CA LEU A 55 -1.92 -20.65 4.16
C LEU A 55 -1.46 -20.23 2.77
N GLN A 56 -2.26 -19.46 2.03
CA GLN A 56 -1.88 -18.95 0.71
C GLN A 56 -0.56 -18.17 0.74
N ARG A 57 -0.38 -17.30 1.74
CA ARG A 57 0.84 -16.49 1.90
C ARG A 57 2.05 -17.32 2.29
N LYS A 58 1.86 -18.34 3.13
CA LYS A 58 2.94 -19.17 3.69
C LYS A 58 3.35 -20.30 2.75
N ASP A 59 2.39 -20.99 2.16
CA ASP A 59 2.57 -22.05 1.17
C ASP A 59 1.52 -21.98 0.06
N GLN A 60 1.81 -21.13 -0.92
CA GLN A 60 1.01 -20.97 -2.14
C GLN A 60 0.80 -22.31 -2.88
N SER A 61 1.78 -23.21 -2.86
CA SER A 61 1.72 -24.46 -3.63
C SER A 61 0.71 -25.43 -3.04
N LEU A 62 0.70 -25.57 -1.71
CA LEU A 62 -0.27 -26.36 -0.98
C LEU A 62 -1.67 -25.76 -1.09
N TYR A 63 -1.79 -24.43 -0.97
CA TYR A 63 -3.05 -23.73 -1.19
C TYR A 63 -3.67 -24.05 -2.55
N GLN A 64 -2.89 -24.02 -3.64
CA GLN A 64 -3.40 -24.33 -4.98
C GLN A 64 -3.81 -25.80 -5.14
N LYS A 65 -3.10 -26.74 -4.50
CA LYS A 65 -3.50 -28.15 -4.50
C LYS A 65 -4.83 -28.36 -3.80
N LEU A 66 -4.98 -27.82 -2.58
CA LEU A 66 -6.23 -27.88 -1.82
C LEU A 66 -7.39 -27.20 -2.57
N ARG A 67 -7.12 -26.09 -3.26
CA ARG A 67 -8.10 -25.42 -4.12
C ARG A 67 -8.55 -26.29 -5.30
N SER A 68 -7.58 -26.88 -6.01
CA SER A 68 -7.85 -27.70 -7.20
C SER A 68 -8.56 -29.01 -6.85
N ALA A 69 -8.27 -29.56 -5.67
CA ALA A 69 -8.95 -30.74 -5.13
C ALA A 69 -10.31 -30.42 -4.48
N GLY A 70 -10.72 -29.16 -4.40
CA GLY A 70 -11.97 -28.78 -3.75
C GLY A 70 -12.00 -29.10 -2.25
N LEU A 71 -10.87 -28.90 -1.54
CA LEU A 71 -10.71 -29.22 -0.10
C LEU A 71 -10.58 -27.97 0.78
N LEU A 72 -10.65 -26.77 0.21
CA LEU A 72 -10.49 -25.51 0.98
C LEU A 72 -11.58 -25.31 2.04
N GLN A 73 -12.74 -25.95 1.92
CA GLN A 73 -13.80 -25.92 2.93
C GLN A 73 -13.35 -26.48 4.27
N ASN A 74 -12.41 -27.42 4.27
CA ASN A 74 -11.83 -28.02 5.48
C ASN A 74 -10.76 -27.12 6.13
N ILE A 75 -10.40 -26.01 5.48
CA ILE A 75 -9.42 -25.05 5.97
C ILE A 75 -10.18 -23.87 6.59
N PRO A 76 -9.83 -23.44 7.82
CA PRO A 76 -10.44 -22.28 8.46
C PRO A 76 -10.47 -21.08 7.53
N CYS A 77 -11.62 -20.43 7.40
CA CYS A 77 -11.69 -19.12 6.78
C CYS A 77 -11.50 -18.06 7.88
N ARG A 78 -11.08 -16.86 7.52
CA ARG A 78 -11.06 -15.76 8.48
C ARG A 78 -12.50 -15.43 8.85
N ASP A 79 -12.82 -15.46 10.13
CA ASP A 79 -14.10 -14.97 10.64
C ASP A 79 -14.25 -13.49 10.31
N THR A 80 -15.23 -13.17 9.48
CA THR A 80 -15.66 -11.80 9.26
C THR A 80 -16.90 -11.59 10.10
N ARG A 81 -16.84 -10.65 11.06
CA ARG A 81 -18.02 -10.17 11.81
C ARG A 81 -19.15 -9.89 10.83
N SER A 82 -20.23 -10.66 10.83
CA SER A 82 -21.36 -10.43 9.92
C SER A 82 -22.28 -9.37 10.53
N LEU A 83 -22.27 -8.16 9.98
CA LEU A 83 -23.21 -7.12 10.39
C LEU A 83 -24.47 -7.22 9.54
N HIS A 84 -25.64 -7.16 10.21
CA HIS A 84 -26.93 -7.11 9.53
C HIS A 84 -27.01 -5.85 8.66
N ASP A 85 -26.79 -4.69 9.29
CA ASP A 85 -26.65 -3.39 8.62
C ASP A 85 -25.27 -2.77 8.88
N PRO A 86 -24.30 -2.94 7.95
CA PRO A 86 -22.98 -2.34 8.09
C PRO A 86 -23.00 -0.82 7.93
N LEU A 87 -23.98 -0.22 7.25
CA LEU A 87 -24.03 1.23 7.06
C LEU A 87 -24.54 1.94 8.32
N ALA A 88 -25.60 1.41 8.95
CA ALA A 88 -26.04 1.91 10.25
C ALA A 88 -24.92 1.84 11.30
N TYR A 89 -24.22 0.71 11.36
CA TYR A 89 -23.07 0.53 12.25
C TYR A 89 -21.96 1.56 11.98
N TYR A 90 -21.70 1.88 10.70
CA TYR A 90 -20.76 2.92 10.33
C TYR A 90 -21.18 4.31 10.86
N HIS A 91 -22.44 4.69 10.70
CA HIS A 91 -22.95 5.98 11.18
C HIS A 91 -22.89 6.11 12.71
N GLU A 92 -23.12 5.01 13.43
CA GLU A 92 -23.09 4.99 14.89
C GLU A 92 -21.67 5.06 15.45
N HIS A 93 -20.73 4.28 14.89
CA HIS A 93 -19.41 4.10 15.51
C HIS A 93 -18.27 4.87 14.84
N TYR A 94 -18.45 5.27 13.58
CA TYR A 94 -17.42 5.95 12.78
C TYR A 94 -17.95 7.18 12.04
N PRO A 95 -18.73 8.06 12.69
CA PRO A 95 -19.22 9.26 12.03
C PRO A 95 -18.02 10.07 11.51
N ASN A 96 -18.10 10.46 10.25
CA ASN A 96 -17.09 11.27 9.55
C ASN A 96 -15.76 10.57 9.21
N LEU A 97 -15.59 9.28 9.53
CA LEU A 97 -14.41 8.58 9.01
C LEU A 97 -14.54 8.42 7.51
N THR A 98 -13.54 8.93 6.80
CA THR A 98 -13.43 8.71 5.36
C THR A 98 -13.15 7.25 5.03
N ARG A 99 -13.39 6.83 3.79
CA ARG A 99 -13.12 5.47 3.28
C ARG A 99 -11.70 5.00 3.62
N GLY A 100 -10.70 5.85 3.45
CA GLY A 100 -9.30 5.53 3.74
C GLY A 100 -9.00 5.41 5.23
N GLN A 101 -9.60 6.26 6.06
CA GLN A 101 -9.48 6.15 7.52
C GLN A 101 -10.22 4.92 8.05
N LEU A 102 -11.42 4.66 7.53
CA LEU A 102 -12.22 3.48 7.85
C LEU A 102 -11.49 2.20 7.48
N GLN A 103 -10.88 2.13 6.30
CA GLN A 103 -10.08 0.97 5.87
C GLN A 103 -8.95 0.65 6.86
N ARG A 104 -8.24 1.68 7.34
CA ARG A 104 -7.15 1.51 8.31
C ARG A 104 -7.65 1.12 9.70
N LYS A 105 -8.80 1.65 10.13
CA LYS A 105 -9.36 1.45 11.47
C LYS A 105 -10.18 0.16 11.62
N ASP A 106 -11.06 -0.11 10.66
CA ASP A 106 -11.86 -1.33 10.60
C ASP A 106 -11.92 -1.86 9.15
N GLN A 107 -10.90 -2.66 8.81
CA GLN A 107 -10.80 -3.33 7.51
C GLN A 107 -11.98 -4.27 7.25
N SER A 108 -12.58 -4.88 8.28
CA SER A 108 -13.69 -5.83 8.09
C SER A 108 -14.93 -5.10 7.62
N LEU A 109 -15.30 -4.03 8.31
CA LEU A 109 -16.42 -3.17 7.97
C LEU A 109 -16.23 -2.53 6.58
N TYR A 110 -15.03 -2.00 6.30
CA TYR A 110 -14.71 -1.47 4.97
C TYR A 110 -14.97 -2.50 3.85
N GLN A 111 -14.55 -3.76 4.04
CA GLN A 111 -14.77 -4.81 3.05
C GLN A 111 -16.24 -5.20 2.92
N GLN A 112 -17.03 -5.15 4.00
CA GLN A 112 -18.47 -5.39 3.94
C GLN A 112 -19.20 -4.30 3.15
N LEU A 113 -18.94 -3.04 3.47
CA LEU A 113 -19.49 -1.91 2.72
C LEU A 113 -19.07 -1.98 1.25
N ARG A 114 -17.83 -2.36 0.94
CA ARG A 114 -17.35 -2.53 -0.43
C ARG A 114 -18.10 -3.63 -1.18
N ARG A 115 -18.29 -4.80 -0.56
CA ARG A 115 -18.97 -5.95 -1.19
C ARG A 115 -20.45 -5.70 -1.43
N ARG A 116 -21.07 -4.86 -0.60
CA ARG A 116 -22.48 -4.45 -0.72
C ARG A 116 -22.68 -3.14 -1.51
N ASP A 117 -21.62 -2.58 -2.09
CA ASP A 117 -21.64 -1.31 -2.82
C ASP A 117 -22.15 -0.09 -2.01
N LEU A 118 -21.94 -0.12 -0.69
CA LEU A 118 -22.34 0.93 0.25
C LEU A 118 -21.22 1.94 0.54
N LEU A 119 -20.01 1.75 -0.02
CA LEU A 119 -18.91 2.70 0.18
C LEU A 119 -19.21 4.10 -0.37
N ARG A 120 -20.17 4.23 -1.29
CA ARG A 120 -20.62 5.54 -1.81
C ARG A 120 -21.11 6.47 -0.71
N GLU A 121 -21.74 5.91 0.32
CA GLU A 121 -22.27 6.64 1.49
C GLU A 121 -21.18 7.03 2.51
N VAL A 122 -19.96 6.50 2.35
CA VAL A 122 -18.82 6.84 3.21
C VAL A 122 -18.02 7.99 2.57
N PRO A 123 -17.68 9.05 3.32
CA PRO A 123 -16.92 10.19 2.82
C PRO A 123 -15.56 9.77 2.23
N VAL A 124 -15.07 10.48 1.21
CA VAL A 124 -13.72 10.26 0.66
C VAL A 124 -12.77 11.30 1.26
N GLN A 125 -11.52 10.93 1.55
CA GLN A 125 -10.47 11.93 1.77
C GLN A 125 -10.25 12.69 0.47
N ASN A 126 -10.79 13.90 0.38
CA ASN A 126 -10.23 14.92 -0.46
C ASN A 126 -9.50 15.88 0.48
N SER A 127 -8.18 15.69 0.65
CA SER A 127 -7.34 16.64 1.40
C SER A 127 -7.53 18.08 0.86
N ARG A 128 -7.77 18.21 -0.46
CA ARG A 128 -8.11 19.49 -1.10
C ARG A 128 -9.54 19.98 -0.87
N MET A 129 -10.47 19.19 -0.31
CA MET A 129 -11.85 19.64 -0.03
C MET A 129 -12.00 20.30 1.34
N LEU A 130 -11.05 20.10 2.26
CA LEU A 130 -11.07 20.76 3.56
C LEU A 130 -10.70 22.24 3.46
N MET A 131 -9.85 22.61 2.50
CA MET A 131 -9.66 24.02 2.12
C MET A 131 -10.62 24.43 1.01
N ASP A 132 -11.07 25.68 1.10
CA ASP A 132 -11.73 26.33 -0.01
C ASP A 132 -10.78 26.34 -1.23
N PRO A 133 -11.21 25.81 -2.39
CA PRO A 133 -10.33 25.69 -3.55
C PRO A 133 -9.79 27.02 -4.07
N LEU A 134 -10.47 28.15 -3.82
CA LEU A 134 -9.96 29.45 -4.22
C LEU A 134 -8.85 29.91 -3.27
N THR A 135 -9.01 29.72 -1.96
CA THR A 135 -7.92 29.94 -0.99
C THR A 135 -6.68 29.12 -1.33
N TYR A 136 -6.85 27.82 -1.61
CA TYR A 136 -5.74 26.94 -2.01
C TYR A 136 -5.06 27.42 -3.30
N TYR A 137 -5.82 27.93 -4.27
CA TYR A 137 -5.26 28.53 -5.48
C TYR A 137 -4.41 29.77 -5.15
N HIS A 138 -4.90 30.70 -4.32
CA HIS A 138 -4.14 31.89 -3.96
C HIS A 138 -2.86 31.58 -3.16
N GLU A 139 -2.87 30.55 -2.32
CA GLU A 139 -1.70 30.17 -1.53
C GLU A 139 -0.62 29.46 -2.37
N HIS A 140 -1.00 28.58 -3.29
CA HIS A 140 -0.06 27.72 -4.01
C HIS A 140 0.23 28.16 -5.45
N TYR A 141 -0.70 28.89 -6.06
CA TYR A 141 -0.70 29.20 -7.49
C TYR A 141 -1.11 30.65 -7.80
N PRO A 142 -0.62 31.67 -7.06
CA PRO A 142 -1.15 33.05 -7.13
C PRO A 142 -1.07 33.68 -8.53
N ASN A 143 -0.11 33.25 -9.37
CA ASN A 143 0.19 33.85 -10.66
C ASN A 143 -0.13 32.92 -11.85
N LEU A 144 -0.74 31.76 -11.62
CA LEU A 144 -1.02 30.81 -12.69
C LEU A 144 -2.32 31.16 -13.39
N THR A 145 -2.25 31.30 -14.71
CA THR A 145 -3.43 31.58 -15.50
C THR A 145 -4.27 30.32 -15.66
N ARG A 146 -5.55 30.43 -16.03
CA ARG A 146 -6.46 29.27 -16.16
C ARG A 146 -5.86 28.15 -17.01
N GLY A 147 -5.21 28.53 -18.12
CA GLY A 147 -4.58 27.59 -19.05
C GLY A 147 -3.37 26.89 -18.42
N GLN A 148 -2.56 27.61 -17.66
CA GLN A 148 -1.41 27.04 -16.97
C GLN A 148 -1.85 26.18 -15.78
N LEU A 149 -2.84 26.64 -15.00
CA LEU A 149 -3.42 25.87 -13.91
C LEU A 149 -4.02 24.55 -14.39
N ARG A 150 -4.67 24.54 -15.57
CA ARG A 150 -5.19 23.31 -16.18
C ARG A 150 -4.08 22.30 -16.50
N ARG A 151 -2.87 22.76 -16.82
CA ARG A 151 -1.71 21.91 -17.13
C ARG A 151 -1.00 21.43 -15.86
N GLU A 152 -0.79 22.32 -14.90
CA GLU A 152 -0.08 22.05 -13.64
C GLU A 152 -0.93 21.25 -12.64
N ASP A 153 -2.19 21.63 -12.46
CA ASP A 153 -3.13 20.93 -11.58
C ASP A 153 -4.54 20.82 -12.21
N PRO A 154 -4.73 19.83 -13.10
CA PRO A 154 -6.03 19.58 -13.74
C PRO A 154 -7.15 19.34 -12.73
N THR A 155 -6.82 18.79 -11.56
CA THR A 155 -7.80 18.46 -10.52
C THR A 155 -8.34 19.72 -9.85
N LEU A 156 -7.47 20.69 -9.51
CA LEU A 156 -7.89 21.98 -8.96
C LEU A 156 -8.65 22.80 -9.99
N TYR A 157 -8.18 22.82 -11.25
CA TYR A 157 -8.88 23.47 -12.37
C TYR A 157 -10.32 22.96 -12.52
N HIS A 158 -10.53 21.64 -12.63
CA HIS A 158 -11.88 21.08 -12.76
C HIS A 158 -12.74 21.29 -11.51
N LYS A 159 -12.14 21.47 -10.33
CA LYS A 159 -12.86 21.76 -9.09
C LYS A 159 -13.36 23.20 -9.08
N LEU A 160 -12.52 24.16 -9.45
CA LEU A 160 -12.90 25.58 -9.58
C LEU A 160 -13.97 25.75 -10.67
N TRP A 161 -13.82 25.06 -11.81
CA TRP A 161 -14.82 25.08 -12.89
C TRP A 161 -16.19 24.57 -12.42
N ARG A 162 -16.25 23.39 -11.77
CA ARG A 162 -17.52 22.84 -11.26
C ARG A 162 -18.19 23.72 -10.20
N LYS A 163 -17.42 24.51 -9.46
CA LYS A 163 -17.93 25.46 -8.46
C LYS A 163 -18.25 26.84 -9.02
N GLY A 164 -18.02 27.10 -10.31
CA GLY A 164 -18.20 28.42 -10.91
C GLY A 164 -17.17 29.47 -10.46
N LEU A 165 -16.08 29.05 -9.81
CA LEU A 165 -15.04 29.92 -9.26
C LEU A 165 -13.87 30.16 -10.23
N LEU A 166 -14.00 29.68 -11.48
CA LEU A 166 -12.96 29.84 -12.49
C LEU A 166 -12.77 31.31 -12.90
N SER A 167 -13.79 32.16 -12.69
CA SER A 167 -13.74 33.62 -12.93
C SER A 167 -12.62 34.30 -12.17
N GLU A 168 -12.37 33.85 -10.93
CA GLU A 168 -11.40 34.41 -9.99
C GLU A 168 -9.94 34.07 -10.33
N VAL A 169 -9.73 33.15 -11.28
CA VAL A 169 -8.40 32.81 -11.81
C VAL A 169 -8.13 33.64 -13.06
N SER A 170 -6.93 34.24 -13.15
CA SER A 170 -6.54 35.11 -14.26
C SER A 170 -6.58 34.40 -15.61
N LEU A 171 -7.02 35.13 -16.64
CA LEU A 171 -7.16 34.65 -18.03
C LEU A 171 -5.90 34.76 -18.89
N GLN A 172 -4.86 35.44 -18.41
CA GLN A 172 -3.75 35.89 -19.27
C GLN A 172 -3.00 34.75 -19.99
#